data_AF-A0A7S2QI77-F1
#
_entry.id   AF-A0A7S2QI77-F1
#
_cell.length_a   1.000
_cell.length_b   1.000
_cell.length_c   1.000
_cell.angle_alpha   90.00
_cell.angle_beta   90.00
_cell.angle_gamma   90.00
#
_symmetry.space_group_name_H-M   'P 1'
#
loop_
_entity.id
_entity.type
_entity.pdbx_description
1 polymer ?
#
loop_
_entity_poly.entity_id
_entity_poly.type
_entity_poly.pdbx_seq_one_letter_code
_entity_poly.pdbx_strand_id
1 'polypeptide(L)'
;LAMTFFEAMPLLEGWLPKEGAWLTENLIFAPTTTTVWIIVTGLAVAWLALPPRGRRSEPDRKPSPGVGSKDASVDAADACSPTNGDDDAHRRPNLHGTLIPSTGLRNANPAEPYPFQNSNAEGVFLPLHRPTYDAALDKSGDYRYGDHFRGRKRLWEFRVQLRFKRDLDKTLQIGIELEDYVPLNAAAKQLMGMTVSALRSVVGNGLYHSVGDDPKPGAGPFEKPVFMMPMWACDQLIVTPEGEEPPKLNDPCFSDFGIKRVDDRRAFVEEFSTLQFRAGPTYTV
;
A
#
# COMPACT_ATOMS: atom_id res chain seq x y z
N LEU A 1 -15.48 -2.64 1.73
CA LEU A 1 -14.29 -3.25 2.40
C LEU A 1 -14.30 -2.87 3.88
N ALA A 2 -14.90 -3.71 4.74
CA ALA A 2 -14.91 -3.47 6.19
C ALA A 2 -13.61 -4.03 6.80
N MET A 3 -12.49 -3.31 6.64
CA MET A 3 -11.23 -3.61 7.34
C MET A 3 -11.40 -3.22 8.81
N THR A 4 -11.85 -4.17 9.62
CA THR A 4 -11.98 -4.00 11.06
C THR A 4 -10.66 -4.38 11.73
N PHE A 5 -9.99 -3.37 12.28
CA PHE A 5 -9.23 -3.28 13.54
C PHE A 5 -8.32 -4.43 14.06
N PHE A 6 -8.54 -5.68 13.70
CA PHE A 6 -7.76 -6.86 14.10
C PHE A 6 -6.34 -6.90 13.52
N GLU A 7 -6.07 -6.16 12.45
CA GLU A 7 -4.76 -6.17 11.75
C GLU A 7 -3.72 -5.19 12.32
N ALA A 8 -4.12 -4.27 13.21
CA ALA A 8 -3.18 -3.34 13.85
C ALA A 8 -2.39 -4.00 15.01
N MET A 9 -2.85 -5.13 15.54
CA MET A 9 -2.30 -5.76 16.74
C MET A 9 -0.97 -6.53 16.53
N PRO A 10 -0.78 -7.31 15.43
CA PRO A 10 0.49 -7.99 15.15
C PRO A 10 1.65 -7.04 14.80
N LEU A 11 1.35 -5.76 14.53
CA LEU A 11 2.35 -4.71 14.35
C LEU A 11 2.95 -4.24 15.69
N LEU A 12 2.21 -4.36 16.80
CA LEU A 12 2.66 -3.97 18.15
C LEU A 12 3.46 -5.07 18.87
N GLU A 13 3.14 -6.35 18.66
CA GLU A 13 3.81 -7.48 19.35
C GLU A 13 5.29 -7.65 19.01
N GLY A 14 5.73 -7.23 17.83
CA GLY A 14 7.13 -7.29 17.43
C GLY A 14 8.02 -6.17 17.98
N TRP A 15 7.45 -5.20 18.72
CA TRP A 15 8.10 -3.95 19.07
C TRP A 15 8.08 -3.60 20.57
N LEU A 16 7.38 -4.38 21.39
CA LEU A 16 7.50 -4.30 22.84
C LEU A 16 8.78 -5.03 23.29
N PRO A 17 9.54 -4.50 24.28
CA PRO A 17 10.61 -5.26 24.93
C PRO A 17 10.08 -6.61 25.39
N LYS A 18 10.91 -7.67 25.46
CA LYS A 18 10.48 -8.99 25.98
C LYS A 18 9.87 -8.92 27.39
N GLU A 19 10.16 -7.85 28.14
CA GLU A 19 9.61 -7.55 29.45
C GLU A 19 8.17 -6.97 29.40
N GLY A 20 7.65 -6.61 28.22
CA GLY A 20 6.29 -6.14 27.97
C GLY A 20 5.29 -7.23 27.58
N ALA A 21 5.71 -8.48 27.40
CA ALA A 21 4.81 -9.61 27.07
C ALA A 21 3.83 -9.95 28.23
N TRP A 22 4.16 -9.53 29.46
CA TRP A 22 3.27 -9.65 30.62
C TRP A 22 2.08 -8.67 30.59
N LEU A 23 2.19 -7.54 29.87
CA LEU A 23 1.09 -6.57 29.72
C LEU A 23 0.02 -7.07 28.73
N THR A 24 0.39 -7.88 27.74
CA THR A 24 -0.55 -8.45 26.77
C THR A 24 -1.38 -9.59 27.36
N GLU A 25 -0.84 -10.37 28.31
CA GLU A 25 -1.60 -11.45 28.97
C GLU A 25 -2.55 -10.95 30.07
N ASN A 26 -2.27 -9.80 30.71
CA ASN A 26 -3.15 -9.21 31.72
C ASN A 26 -4.15 -8.18 31.17
N LEU A 27 -4.08 -7.82 29.88
CA LEU A 27 -5.06 -6.93 29.24
C LEU A 27 -6.38 -7.65 28.85
N ILE A 28 -6.49 -8.96 29.12
CA ILE A 28 -7.68 -9.76 28.86
C ILE A 28 -8.76 -9.56 29.94
N PHE A 29 -8.41 -8.97 31.09
CA PHE A 29 -9.37 -8.62 32.14
C PHE A 29 -9.46 -7.11 32.37
N ALA A 30 -10.42 -6.51 31.67
CA ALA A 30 -11.05 -5.21 31.93
C ALA A 30 -10.13 -4.03 32.34
N PRO A 31 -9.65 -3.28 31.34
CA PRO A 31 -9.72 -1.83 31.41
C PRO A 31 -10.67 -1.33 30.32
N THR A 32 -11.50 -0.35 30.68
CA THR A 32 -12.45 0.31 29.77
C THR A 32 -11.77 0.65 28.45
N THR A 33 -12.40 0.25 27.34
CA THR A 33 -11.93 0.37 25.95
C THR A 33 -11.20 1.68 25.67
N THR A 34 -11.63 2.80 26.25
CA THR A 34 -11.01 4.13 26.14
C THR A 34 -9.50 4.17 26.44
N THR A 35 -8.99 3.41 27.42
CA THR A 35 -7.56 3.47 27.82
C THR A 35 -6.65 2.82 26.78
N VAL A 36 -7.09 1.71 26.18
CA VAL A 36 -6.37 1.02 25.11
C VAL A 36 -6.26 1.93 23.89
N TRP A 37 -7.31 2.69 23.58
CA TRP A 37 -7.32 3.60 22.44
C TRP A 37 -6.45 4.83 22.61
N ILE A 38 -6.35 5.41 23.81
CA ILE A 38 -5.42 6.52 24.08
C ILE A 38 -3.98 6.06 23.89
N ILE A 39 -3.64 4.84 24.32
CA ILE A 39 -2.30 4.27 24.17
C ILE A 39 -2.00 4.01 22.69
N VAL A 40 -2.91 3.39 21.94
CA VAL A 40 -2.70 3.11 20.50
C VAL A 40 -2.57 4.40 19.69
N THR A 41 -3.42 5.41 19.97
CA THR A 41 -3.37 6.70 19.28
C THR A 41 -2.11 7.47 19.65
N GLY A 42 -1.72 7.46 20.93
CA GLY A 42 -0.47 8.05 21.40
C GLY A 42 0.77 7.40 20.78
N LEU A 43 0.77 6.08 20.63
CA LEU A 43 1.86 5.33 19.99
C LEU A 43 1.94 5.59 18.48
N ALA A 44 0.81 5.72 17.77
CA ALA A 44 0.79 6.06 16.35
C ALA A 44 1.29 7.49 16.09
N VAL A 45 0.89 8.46 16.94
CA VAL A 45 1.38 9.84 16.87
C VAL A 45 2.87 9.91 17.21
N ALA A 46 3.33 9.20 18.25
CA ALA A 46 4.74 9.12 18.60
C ALA A 46 5.57 8.46 17.48
N TRP A 47 5.07 7.41 16.83
CA TRP A 47 5.74 6.76 15.69
C TRP A 47 5.88 7.68 14.49
N LEU A 48 4.87 8.51 14.21
CA LEU A 48 4.92 9.50 13.13
C LEU A 48 5.88 10.67 13.42
N ALA A 49 6.07 10.99 14.71
CA ALA A 49 6.90 12.11 15.19
C ALA A 49 8.36 11.74 15.48
N LEU A 50 8.69 10.47 15.65
CA LEU A 50 10.07 10.03 15.88
C LEU A 50 10.86 9.98 14.56
N PRO A 51 12.11 10.48 14.53
CA PRO A 51 12.98 10.34 13.36
C PRO A 51 13.24 8.84 13.09
N PRO A 52 13.43 8.44 11.82
CA PRO A 52 13.72 7.04 11.49
C PRO A 52 14.95 6.61 12.29
N ARG A 53 14.78 5.56 13.11
CA ARG A 53 15.91 4.92 13.78
C ARG A 53 16.87 4.49 12.68
N GLY A 54 18.04 5.11 12.64
CA GLY A 54 19.09 4.78 11.70
C GLY A 54 19.24 3.26 11.61
N ARG A 55 19.08 2.74 10.40
CA ARG A 55 19.25 1.32 10.11
C ARG A 55 20.59 0.93 10.73
N ARG A 56 20.59 -0.04 11.66
CA ARG A 56 21.84 -0.72 12.02
C ARG A 56 22.41 -1.20 10.69
N SER A 57 23.57 -0.68 10.31
CA SER A 57 24.32 -1.13 9.15
C SER A 57 24.33 -2.65 9.21
N GLU A 58 23.66 -3.28 8.25
CA GLU A 58 23.79 -4.70 8.01
C GLU A 58 25.30 -4.95 7.83
N PRO A 59 25.91 -5.89 8.59
CA PRO A 59 27.34 -6.11 8.50
C PRO A 59 27.71 -6.39 7.05
N ASP A 60 28.68 -5.63 6.53
CA ASP A 60 29.22 -5.72 5.18
C ASP A 60 29.16 -7.17 4.66
N ARG A 61 28.21 -7.42 3.76
CA ARG A 61 28.18 -8.66 3.01
C ARG A 61 29.42 -8.59 2.10
N LYS A 62 30.50 -9.27 2.52
CA LYS A 62 31.73 -9.38 1.74
C LYS A 62 31.37 -9.70 0.28
N PRO A 63 31.93 -8.98 -0.70
CA PRO A 63 31.73 -9.31 -2.10
C PRO A 63 32.20 -10.75 -2.32
N SER A 64 31.30 -11.58 -2.83
CA SER A 64 31.62 -12.94 -3.25
C SER A 64 32.79 -12.88 -4.25
N PRO A 65 33.85 -13.69 -4.09
CA PRO A 65 34.96 -13.72 -5.03
C PRO A 65 34.43 -14.09 -6.42
N GLY A 66 34.87 -13.33 -7.41
CA GLY A 66 34.48 -13.46 -8.81
C GLY A 66 34.57 -14.91 -9.29
N VAL A 67 33.42 -15.46 -9.64
CA VAL A 67 33.33 -16.73 -10.35
C VAL A 67 33.72 -16.44 -11.80
N GLY A 68 34.88 -16.97 -12.17
CA GLY A 68 35.37 -16.93 -13.53
C GLY A 68 34.37 -17.52 -14.51
N SER A 69 34.28 -16.85 -15.66
CA SER A 69 33.67 -17.34 -16.89
C SER A 69 34.10 -18.79 -17.14
N LYS A 70 33.13 -19.70 -17.03
CA LYS A 70 33.17 -21.01 -17.65
C LYS A 70 31.89 -21.14 -18.46
N ASP A 71 32.09 -21.21 -19.76
CA ASP A 71 31.08 -21.58 -20.74
C ASP A 71 30.42 -22.91 -20.31
N ALA A 72 29.19 -22.81 -19.83
CA ALA A 72 28.30 -23.93 -19.64
C ALA A 72 26.92 -23.47 -20.13
N SER A 73 26.66 -23.74 -21.41
CA SER A 73 25.32 -23.81 -21.96
C SER A 73 24.53 -24.85 -21.17
N VAL A 74 23.75 -24.39 -20.21
CA VAL A 74 22.71 -25.18 -19.55
C VAL A 74 21.41 -24.45 -19.79
N ASP A 75 20.53 -25.10 -20.55
CA ASP A 75 19.17 -24.67 -20.85
C ASP A 75 18.39 -24.46 -19.55
N ALA A 76 18.44 -23.25 -19.00
CA ALA A 76 17.67 -22.82 -17.83
C ALA A 76 16.37 -22.09 -18.25
N ALA A 77 15.69 -22.64 -19.26
CA ALA A 77 14.46 -22.09 -19.81
C ALA A 77 13.31 -23.08 -19.63
N ASP A 78 12.97 -23.50 -18.40
CA ASP A 78 11.65 -24.14 -18.17
C ASP A 78 11.13 -24.20 -16.72
N ALA A 79 11.66 -23.45 -15.76
CA ALA A 79 11.24 -23.57 -14.34
C ALA A 79 10.09 -22.63 -13.91
N CYS A 80 9.56 -21.80 -14.79
CA CYS A 80 8.40 -20.94 -14.51
C CYS A 80 7.36 -21.04 -15.63
N SER A 81 6.92 -22.26 -15.94
CA SER A 81 5.68 -22.43 -16.69
C SER A 81 4.52 -21.86 -15.86
N PRO A 82 3.80 -20.82 -16.33
CA PRO A 82 2.65 -20.30 -15.61
C PRO A 82 1.57 -21.39 -15.60
N THR A 83 1.42 -22.06 -14.46
CA THR A 83 0.33 -23.01 -14.25
C THR A 83 -1.00 -22.32 -14.59
N ASN A 84 -1.87 -23.02 -15.34
CA ASN A 84 -3.21 -22.64 -15.82
C ASN A 84 -4.22 -22.23 -14.70
N GLY A 85 -3.81 -21.37 -13.76
CA GLY A 85 -4.50 -21.05 -12.52
C GLY A 85 -5.27 -19.72 -12.50
N ASP A 86 -5.33 -18.99 -13.61
CA ASP A 86 -6.06 -17.72 -13.65
C ASP A 86 -7.60 -17.93 -13.50
N ASP A 87 -8.14 -19.08 -13.91
CA ASP A 87 -9.58 -19.38 -13.76
C ASP A 87 -10.02 -19.57 -12.29
N ASP A 88 -9.12 -19.98 -11.39
CA ASP A 88 -9.47 -20.23 -9.99
C ASP A 88 -9.45 -18.95 -9.14
N ALA A 89 -8.82 -17.88 -9.65
CA ALA A 89 -8.77 -16.59 -8.95
C ALA A 89 -10.16 -15.98 -8.73
N HIS A 90 -11.16 -16.34 -9.56
CA HIS A 90 -12.54 -15.86 -9.41
C HIS A 90 -13.36 -16.60 -8.35
N ARG A 91 -12.91 -17.78 -7.90
CA ARG A 91 -13.68 -18.63 -6.96
C ARG A 91 -13.32 -18.42 -5.50
N ARG A 92 -12.17 -17.80 -5.24
CA ARG A 92 -11.62 -17.62 -3.90
C ARG A 92 -11.81 -16.18 -3.44
N PRO A 93 -11.92 -15.93 -2.12
CA PRO A 93 -11.92 -14.56 -1.60
C PRO A 93 -10.66 -13.82 -2.04
N ASN A 94 -10.82 -12.73 -2.77
CA ASN A 94 -9.74 -11.91 -3.29
C ASN A 94 -10.06 -10.43 -3.12
N LEU A 95 -9.00 -9.62 -3.08
CA LEU A 95 -9.16 -8.17 -3.13
C LEU A 95 -9.68 -7.79 -4.53
N HIS A 96 -10.79 -7.06 -4.54
CA HIS A 96 -11.39 -6.48 -5.73
C HIS A 96 -11.39 -4.96 -5.66
N GLY A 97 -11.29 -4.34 -6.83
CA GLY A 97 -11.48 -2.90 -6.97
C GLY A 97 -11.89 -2.51 -8.38
N THR A 98 -12.22 -1.24 -8.56
CA THR A 98 -12.44 -0.61 -9.86
C THR A 98 -11.93 0.83 -9.79
N LEU A 99 -11.62 1.42 -10.94
CA LEU A 99 -11.31 2.85 -11.01
C LEU A 99 -12.59 3.69 -10.97
N ILE A 100 -12.46 5.01 -10.82
CA ILE A 100 -13.59 5.94 -10.91
C ILE A 100 -13.39 6.84 -12.13
N PRO A 101 -14.30 6.84 -13.13
CA PRO A 101 -15.50 6.00 -13.24
C PRO A 101 -15.15 4.50 -13.41
N SER A 102 -16.10 3.61 -13.05
CA SER A 102 -15.87 2.16 -13.05
C SER A 102 -15.39 1.65 -14.40
N THR A 103 -14.27 0.92 -14.39
CA THR A 103 -13.69 0.24 -15.57
C THR A 103 -13.93 -1.26 -15.55
N GLY A 104 -14.92 -1.71 -14.76
CA GLY A 104 -15.18 -3.12 -14.48
C GLY A 104 -14.39 -3.65 -13.28
N LEU A 105 -14.79 -4.80 -12.77
CA LEU A 105 -14.17 -5.44 -11.61
C LEU A 105 -12.74 -5.89 -11.93
N ARG A 106 -11.79 -5.54 -11.06
CA ARG A 106 -10.37 -5.87 -11.19
C ARG A 106 -9.92 -6.71 -10.00
N ASN A 107 -9.24 -7.82 -10.28
CA ASN A 107 -8.76 -8.75 -9.27
C ASN A 107 -7.32 -8.38 -8.86
N ALA A 108 -6.96 -8.66 -7.62
CA ALA A 108 -5.56 -8.63 -7.21
C ALA A 108 -4.73 -9.75 -7.86
N ASN A 109 -3.43 -9.50 -7.97
CA ASN A 109 -2.41 -10.38 -8.55
C ASN A 109 -2.68 -10.80 -10.01
N PRO A 110 -3.09 -9.90 -10.93
CA PRO A 110 -3.17 -10.26 -12.34
C PRO A 110 -1.77 -10.52 -12.90
N ALA A 111 -1.65 -11.32 -13.96
CA ALA A 111 -0.37 -11.55 -14.63
C ALA A 111 0.17 -10.26 -15.26
N GLU A 112 -0.75 -9.56 -15.93
CA GLU A 112 -0.50 -8.29 -16.60
C GLU A 112 -1.22 -7.14 -15.88
N PRO A 113 -0.59 -5.97 -15.76
CA PRO A 113 -1.22 -4.77 -15.21
C PRO A 113 -2.48 -4.35 -15.98
N TYR A 114 -3.44 -3.76 -15.28
CA TYR A 114 -4.66 -3.25 -15.89
C TYR A 114 -4.44 -1.87 -16.49
N PRO A 115 -4.73 -1.66 -17.79
CA PRO A 115 -4.65 -0.34 -18.39
C PRO A 115 -5.80 0.56 -17.93
N PHE A 116 -5.55 1.86 -17.90
CA PHE A 116 -6.57 2.87 -17.69
C PHE A 116 -6.29 4.14 -18.50
N GLN A 117 -7.36 4.87 -18.79
CA GLN A 117 -7.27 6.15 -19.47
C GLN A 117 -8.44 7.05 -19.06
N ASN A 118 -8.15 8.32 -18.83
CA ASN A 118 -9.15 9.36 -18.62
C ASN A 118 -8.74 10.67 -19.34
N SER A 119 -9.42 11.77 -19.02
CA SER A 119 -9.16 13.08 -19.63
C SER A 119 -7.84 13.72 -19.19
N ASN A 120 -7.27 13.31 -18.05
CA ASN A 120 -6.07 13.90 -17.46
C ASN A 120 -4.82 13.03 -17.65
N ALA A 121 -4.98 11.70 -17.65
CA ALA A 121 -3.87 10.77 -17.64
C ALA A 121 -4.24 9.44 -18.31
N GLU A 122 -3.22 8.67 -18.61
CA GLU A 122 -3.29 7.27 -19.01
C GLU A 122 -2.18 6.47 -18.34
N GLY A 123 -2.33 5.16 -18.28
CA GLY A 123 -1.36 4.34 -17.58
C GLY A 123 -1.81 2.91 -17.35
N VAL A 124 -1.12 2.27 -16.42
CA VAL A 124 -1.41 0.91 -15.97
C VAL A 124 -1.32 0.84 -14.45
N PHE A 125 -2.05 -0.08 -13.83
CA PHE A 125 -1.93 -0.35 -12.41
C PHE A 125 -1.93 -1.84 -12.11
N LEU A 126 -1.22 -2.22 -11.05
CA LEU A 126 -1.04 -3.60 -10.62
C LEU A 126 -1.37 -3.72 -9.12
N PRO A 127 -2.57 -4.20 -8.76
CA PRO A 127 -2.92 -4.51 -7.39
C PRO A 127 -2.28 -5.84 -6.97
N LEU A 128 -1.54 -5.84 -5.87
CA LEU A 128 -0.92 -7.00 -5.26
C LEU A 128 -1.55 -7.26 -3.89
N HIS A 129 -1.85 -8.51 -3.57
CA HIS A 129 -2.47 -8.89 -2.30
C HIS A 129 -2.04 -10.30 -1.85
N ARG A 130 -1.75 -10.48 -0.56
CA ARG A 130 -1.48 -11.80 0.03
C ARG A 130 -2.72 -12.69 0.00
N PRO A 131 -2.61 -14.02 -0.13
CA PRO A 131 -3.77 -14.91 -0.05
C PRO A 131 -4.22 -15.09 1.41
N THR A 132 -4.79 -14.05 2.02
CA THR A 132 -5.18 -14.04 3.45
C THR A 132 -6.25 -15.08 3.81
N TYR A 133 -6.93 -15.65 2.82
CA TYR A 133 -7.88 -16.75 2.98
C TYR A 133 -7.20 -18.12 3.19
N ASP A 134 -5.91 -18.26 2.84
CA ASP A 134 -5.16 -19.52 2.91
C ASP A 134 -3.76 -19.27 3.51
N ALA A 135 -3.66 -19.46 4.83
CA ALA A 135 -2.41 -19.27 5.56
C ALA A 135 -1.29 -20.24 5.14
N ALA A 136 -1.63 -21.43 4.61
CA ALA A 136 -0.62 -22.38 4.15
C ALA A 136 0.01 -21.90 2.84
N LEU A 137 -0.81 -21.38 1.92
CA LEU A 137 -0.37 -20.76 0.66
C LEU A 137 0.45 -19.48 0.91
N ASP A 138 0.00 -18.61 1.82
CA ASP A 138 0.76 -17.40 2.20
C ASP A 138 2.13 -17.75 2.81
N LYS A 139 2.17 -18.80 3.65
CA LYS A 139 3.40 -19.28 4.28
C LYS A 139 4.36 -19.95 3.29
N SER A 140 3.85 -20.73 2.33
CA SER A 140 4.69 -21.36 1.31
C SER A 140 5.28 -20.33 0.34
N GLY A 141 4.55 -19.23 0.10
CA GLY A 141 4.90 -18.25 -0.92
C GLY A 141 4.68 -18.78 -2.35
N ASP A 142 3.98 -19.91 -2.49
CA ASP A 142 3.72 -20.58 -3.77
C ASP A 142 2.53 -19.96 -4.50
N TYR A 143 2.60 -18.64 -4.71
CA TYR A 143 1.59 -17.88 -5.42
C TYR A 143 2.25 -16.70 -6.15
N ARG A 144 1.53 -16.11 -7.10
CA ARG A 144 2.03 -14.97 -7.87
C ARG A 144 2.40 -13.84 -6.90
N TYR A 145 3.65 -13.39 -6.95
CA TYR A 145 4.24 -12.38 -6.04
C TYR A 145 4.53 -12.85 -4.60
N GLY A 146 4.53 -14.16 -4.33
CA GLY A 146 4.93 -14.70 -3.01
C GLY A 146 6.35 -14.31 -2.61
N ASP A 147 7.30 -14.31 -3.57
CA ASP A 147 8.66 -13.82 -3.35
C ASP A 147 8.71 -12.35 -2.90
N HIS A 148 7.88 -11.50 -3.51
CA HIS A 148 7.79 -10.09 -3.17
C HIS A 148 7.30 -9.90 -1.73
N PHE A 149 6.30 -10.66 -1.29
CA PHE A 149 5.77 -10.55 0.06
C PHE A 149 6.59 -11.30 1.12
N ARG A 150 7.48 -12.22 0.73
CA ARG A 150 8.26 -13.06 1.66
C ARG A 150 8.98 -12.22 2.72
N GLY A 151 8.70 -12.51 3.99
CA GLY A 151 9.29 -11.80 5.14
C GLY A 151 8.76 -10.38 5.37
N ARG A 152 7.87 -9.85 4.52
CA ARG A 152 7.27 -8.51 4.68
C ARG A 152 5.94 -8.61 5.43
N LYS A 153 5.64 -7.65 6.30
CA LYS A 153 4.37 -7.59 7.05
C LYS A 153 3.19 -7.01 6.25
N ARG A 154 3.45 -6.39 5.09
CA ARG A 154 2.40 -5.76 4.26
C ARG A 154 1.49 -6.83 3.64
N LEU A 155 0.19 -6.59 3.69
CA LEU A 155 -0.83 -7.47 3.11
C LEU A 155 -1.11 -7.16 1.64
N TRP A 156 -0.94 -5.91 1.24
CA TRP A 156 -1.22 -5.44 -0.11
C TRP A 156 -0.25 -4.36 -0.56
N GLU A 157 -0.16 -4.16 -1.87
CA GLU A 157 0.63 -3.12 -2.53
C GLU A 157 -0.10 -2.74 -3.84
N PHE A 158 -0.23 -1.45 -4.12
CA PHE A 158 -0.68 -0.97 -5.43
C PHE A 158 0.49 -0.33 -6.12
N ARG A 159 0.79 -0.77 -7.35
CA ARG A 159 1.76 -0.10 -8.22
C ARG A 159 1.01 0.59 -9.34
N VAL A 160 1.36 1.83 -9.64
CA VAL A 160 0.69 2.62 -10.67
C VAL A 160 1.74 3.30 -11.54
N GLN A 161 1.68 3.07 -12.85
CA GLN A 161 2.39 3.89 -13.84
C GLN A 161 1.40 4.83 -14.48
N LEU A 162 1.75 6.11 -14.51
CA LEU A 162 0.87 7.16 -14.96
C LEU A 162 1.63 8.16 -15.84
N ARG A 163 1.02 8.51 -16.96
CA ARG A 163 1.48 9.55 -17.88
C ARG A 163 0.38 10.60 -18.00
N PHE A 164 0.73 11.84 -17.72
CA PHE A 164 -0.23 12.94 -17.84
C PHE A 164 -0.36 13.39 -19.30
N LYS A 165 -1.60 13.70 -19.69
CA LYS A 165 -1.93 14.26 -21.01
C LYS A 165 -1.76 15.78 -21.06
N ARG A 166 -1.62 16.40 -19.89
CA ARG A 166 -1.44 17.83 -19.67
C ARG A 166 -0.72 18.05 -18.36
N ASP A 167 -0.04 19.19 -18.24
CA ASP A 167 0.56 19.60 -16.97
C ASP A 167 -0.51 19.77 -15.89
N LEU A 168 -0.18 19.40 -14.66
CA LEU A 168 -1.07 19.57 -13.52
C LEU A 168 -0.61 20.76 -12.67
N ASP A 169 -1.47 21.78 -12.60
CA ASP A 169 -1.23 22.96 -11.77
C ASP A 169 -1.58 22.74 -10.28
N LYS A 170 -2.20 21.60 -9.95
CA LYS A 170 -2.72 21.29 -8.62
C LYS A 170 -2.01 20.09 -8.03
N THR A 171 -1.95 20.05 -6.70
CA THR A 171 -1.45 18.90 -5.95
C THR A 171 -2.28 17.66 -6.25
N LEU A 172 -1.60 16.60 -6.68
CA LEU A 172 -2.21 15.29 -6.89
C LEU A 172 -2.47 14.62 -5.54
N GLN A 173 -3.62 13.96 -5.44
CA GLN A 173 -4.00 13.14 -4.29
C GLN A 173 -4.37 11.74 -4.78
N ILE A 174 -4.11 10.74 -3.96
CA ILE A 174 -4.57 9.37 -4.17
C ILE A 174 -5.71 9.12 -3.21
N GLY A 175 -6.81 8.59 -3.74
CA GLY A 175 -8.02 8.30 -2.99
C GLY A 175 -8.43 6.84 -3.11
N ILE A 176 -9.01 6.31 -2.04
CA ILE A 176 -9.78 5.06 -2.04
C ILE A 176 -11.20 5.41 -1.64
N GLU A 177 -12.18 4.93 -2.41
CA GLU A 177 -13.61 5.09 -2.15
C GLU A 177 -14.22 3.71 -1.92
N LEU A 178 -15.12 3.60 -0.94
CA LEU A 178 -15.95 2.41 -0.77
C LEU A 178 -17.23 2.54 -1.59
N GLU A 179 -17.60 1.46 -2.27
CA GLU A 179 -18.84 1.42 -3.06
C GLU A 179 -20.08 1.55 -2.18
N ASP A 180 -20.10 0.81 -1.07
CA ASP A 180 -21.19 0.81 -0.10
C ASP A 180 -20.87 1.62 1.15
N TYR A 181 -21.89 2.31 1.66
CA TYR A 181 -21.87 2.91 2.98
C TYR A 181 -21.77 1.84 4.06
N VAL A 182 -20.86 2.03 5.02
CA VAL A 182 -20.73 1.17 6.19
C VAL A 182 -21.39 1.88 7.37
N PRO A 183 -22.50 1.37 7.92
CA PRO A 183 -23.15 2.01 9.05
C PRO A 183 -22.26 1.96 10.29
N LEU A 184 -22.04 3.14 10.88
CA LEU A 184 -21.22 3.29 12.08
C LEU A 184 -22.05 3.87 13.21
N ASN A 185 -21.91 3.26 14.39
CA ASN A 185 -22.48 3.81 15.61
C ASN A 185 -21.73 5.10 16.05
N ALA A 186 -22.33 5.85 16.98
CA ALA A 186 -21.78 7.14 17.42
C ALA A 186 -20.37 7.03 18.00
N ALA A 187 -20.09 5.97 18.77
CA ALA A 187 -18.77 5.73 19.35
C ALA A 187 -17.70 5.48 18.27
N ALA A 188 -18.02 4.67 17.24
CA ALA A 188 -17.13 4.40 16.12
C ALA A 188 -16.87 5.67 15.28
N LYS A 189 -17.90 6.50 15.05
CA LYS A 189 -17.76 7.80 14.37
C LYS A 189 -16.85 8.75 15.15
N GLN A 190 -17.04 8.85 16.47
CA GLN A 190 -16.20 9.69 17.33
C GLN A 190 -14.74 9.24 17.30
N LEU A 191 -14.50 7.94 17.47
CA LEU A 191 -13.16 7.38 17.48
C LEU A 191 -12.43 7.58 16.15
N MET A 192 -13.12 7.34 15.04
CA MET A 192 -12.56 7.61 13.72
C MET A 192 -12.29 9.11 13.52
N GLY A 193 -13.16 9.99 14.03
CA GLY A 193 -12.92 11.43 14.03
C GLY A 193 -11.65 11.82 14.80
N MET A 194 -11.36 11.15 15.92
CA MET A 194 -10.11 11.31 16.67
C MET A 194 -8.90 10.81 15.86
N THR A 195 -9.00 9.63 15.25
CA THR A 195 -7.93 9.06 14.39
C THR A 195 -7.63 9.97 13.20
N VAL A 196 -8.66 10.46 12.50
CA VAL A 196 -8.50 11.37 11.36
C VAL A 196 -7.90 12.70 11.80
N SER A 197 -8.30 13.23 12.95
CA SER A 197 -7.70 14.44 13.52
C SER A 197 -6.21 14.26 13.84
N ALA A 198 -5.84 13.11 14.41
CA ALA A 198 -4.44 12.76 14.66
C ALA A 198 -3.64 12.64 13.35
N LEU A 199 -4.18 11.97 12.33
CA LEU A 199 -3.53 11.87 11.02
C LEU A 199 -3.37 13.24 10.34
N ARG A 200 -4.38 14.12 10.43
CA ARG A 200 -4.30 15.50 9.91
C ARG A 200 -3.21 16.32 10.61
N SER A 201 -2.95 16.08 11.90
CA SER A 201 -1.86 16.77 12.60
C SER A 201 -0.47 16.45 12.04
N VAL A 202 -0.32 15.29 11.38
CA VAL A 202 0.95 14.83 10.79
C VAL A 202 1.01 15.14 9.29
N VAL A 203 -0.08 14.87 8.57
CA VAL A 203 -0.16 15.01 7.11
C VAL A 203 -0.44 16.46 6.69
N GLY A 204 -0.97 17.28 7.61
CA GLY A 204 -1.48 18.61 7.33
C GLY A 204 -2.80 18.56 6.55
N ASN A 205 -3.02 19.59 5.73
CA ASN A 205 -4.26 19.76 4.95
C ASN A 205 -4.36 18.82 3.73
N GLY A 206 -3.36 17.96 3.51
CA GLY A 206 -3.35 17.01 2.39
C GLY A 206 -4.26 15.79 2.58
N LEU A 207 -4.83 15.60 3.78
CA LEU A 207 -5.67 14.45 4.12
C LEU A 207 -7.16 14.80 4.04
N TYR A 208 -7.88 14.13 3.13
CA TYR A 208 -9.33 14.14 3.10
C TYR A 208 -9.88 12.81 3.59
N HIS A 209 -10.93 12.86 4.39
CA HIS A 209 -11.62 11.65 4.82
C HIS A 209 -13.08 11.98 5.09
N SER A 210 -13.97 11.18 4.51
CA SER A 210 -15.39 11.16 4.81
C SER A 210 -15.85 9.74 5.09
N VAL A 211 -16.78 9.60 6.03
CA VAL A 211 -17.43 8.33 6.34
C VAL A 211 -18.57 8.01 5.38
N GLY A 212 -18.83 8.93 4.45
CA GLY A 212 -20.00 8.92 3.58
C GLY A 212 -21.27 9.39 4.30
N ASP A 213 -22.25 9.76 3.50
CA ASP A 213 -23.61 10.03 3.95
C ASP A 213 -24.39 8.72 4.07
N ASP A 214 -25.24 8.62 5.10
CA ASP A 214 -26.17 7.52 5.26
C ASP A 214 -27.22 7.56 4.12
N PRO A 215 -27.27 6.56 3.22
CA PRO A 215 -28.10 6.60 2.03
C PRO A 215 -29.58 6.39 2.42
N LYS A 216 -30.26 7.48 2.77
CA LYS A 216 -31.71 7.46 3.00
C LYS A 216 -32.46 7.34 1.67
N PRO A 217 -33.50 6.50 1.55
CA PRO A 217 -34.29 6.41 0.34
C PRO A 217 -34.80 7.79 -0.12
N GLY A 218 -34.53 8.16 -1.37
CA GLY A 218 -35.05 9.39 -1.99
C GLY A 218 -34.26 10.68 -1.72
N ALA A 219 -33.16 10.63 -0.95
CA ALA A 219 -32.20 11.73 -0.90
C ALA A 219 -31.00 11.44 -1.84
N GLY A 220 -30.30 12.48 -2.28
CA GLY A 220 -29.10 12.35 -3.12
C GLY A 220 -28.42 13.70 -3.32
N PRO A 221 -27.29 13.76 -4.05
CA PRO A 221 -26.28 12.70 -4.11
C PRO A 221 -25.63 12.52 -2.73
N PHE A 222 -25.33 11.27 -2.37
CA PHE A 222 -24.63 10.94 -1.13
C PHE A 222 -23.13 10.93 -1.37
N GLU A 223 -22.38 11.54 -0.46
CA GLU A 223 -20.95 11.30 -0.39
C GLU A 223 -20.72 9.83 -0.02
N LYS A 224 -19.82 9.14 -0.72
CA LYS A 224 -19.40 7.80 -0.35
C LYS A 224 -18.28 7.84 0.69
N PRO A 225 -18.08 6.77 1.48
CA PRO A 225 -16.91 6.70 2.33
C PRO A 225 -15.65 6.79 1.49
N VAL A 226 -14.81 7.80 1.76
CA VAL A 226 -13.63 8.10 0.95
C VAL A 226 -12.48 8.52 1.85
N PHE A 227 -11.28 8.09 1.48
CA PHE A 227 -10.04 8.48 2.11
C PHE A 227 -9.07 8.92 1.04
N MET A 228 -8.60 10.16 1.09
CA MET A 228 -7.58 10.70 0.20
C MET A 228 -6.36 11.18 0.95
N MET A 229 -5.19 10.92 0.36
CA MET A 229 -3.89 11.24 0.89
C MET A 229 -3.01 11.91 -0.16
N PRO A 230 -2.02 12.72 0.25
CA PRO A 230 -1.07 13.32 -0.69
C PRO A 230 -0.15 12.26 -1.30
N MET A 231 0.40 12.53 -2.48
CA MET A 231 1.27 11.59 -3.21
C MET A 231 2.50 11.10 -2.42
N TRP A 232 3.07 11.93 -1.54
CA TRP A 232 4.20 11.52 -0.70
C TRP A 232 3.85 10.38 0.28
N ALA A 233 2.55 10.07 0.45
CA ALA A 233 2.10 8.93 1.23
C ALA A 233 2.44 7.58 0.57
N CYS A 234 2.77 7.56 -0.73
CA CYS A 234 3.33 6.39 -1.43
C CYS A 234 4.68 5.95 -0.84
N ASP A 235 5.05 4.70 -1.09
CA ASP A 235 6.30 4.11 -0.58
C ASP A 235 7.49 4.33 -1.52
N GLN A 236 7.25 4.53 -2.81
CA GLN A 236 8.26 4.56 -3.87
C GLN A 236 7.88 5.60 -4.93
N LEU A 237 8.88 6.20 -5.57
CA LEU A 237 8.70 7.06 -6.74
C LEU A 237 9.79 6.75 -7.76
N ILE A 238 9.35 6.51 -8.99
CA ILE A 238 10.23 6.36 -10.16
C ILE A 238 9.75 7.37 -11.20
N VAL A 239 10.64 8.25 -11.63
CA VAL A 239 10.37 9.18 -12.73
C VAL A 239 11.14 8.69 -13.94
N THR A 240 10.43 8.22 -14.96
CA THR A 240 11.02 7.81 -16.23
C THR A 240 10.89 8.97 -17.23
N PRO A 241 12.01 9.48 -17.78
CA PRO A 241 12.00 10.54 -18.79
C PRO A 241 11.13 10.21 -20.02
N GLU A 242 10.70 11.24 -20.73
CA GLU A 242 9.95 11.08 -21.98
C GLU A 242 10.82 10.36 -23.03
N GLY A 243 10.26 9.33 -23.67
CA GLY A 243 10.97 8.51 -24.66
C GLY A 243 11.73 7.31 -24.09
N GLU A 244 11.88 7.21 -22.76
CA GLU A 244 12.45 6.04 -22.10
C GLU A 244 11.35 5.01 -21.71
N GLU A 245 11.72 3.73 -21.64
CA GLU A 245 10.81 2.65 -21.24
C GLU A 245 10.79 2.54 -19.71
N PRO A 246 9.63 2.71 -19.04
CA PRO A 246 9.55 2.60 -17.59
C PRO A 246 9.68 1.13 -17.15
N PRO A 247 10.17 0.84 -15.93
CA PRO A 247 10.30 -0.53 -15.45
C PRO A 247 8.93 -1.21 -15.39
N LYS A 248 8.84 -2.49 -15.77
CA LYS A 248 7.56 -3.20 -15.76
C LYS A 248 7.04 -3.34 -14.34
N LEU A 249 5.74 -3.11 -14.12
CA LEU A 249 5.15 -3.21 -12.78
C LEU A 249 5.24 -4.61 -12.17
N ASN A 250 5.33 -5.66 -12.99
CA ASN A 250 5.47 -7.05 -12.55
C ASN A 250 6.94 -7.52 -12.47
N ASP A 251 7.91 -6.62 -12.62
CA ASP A 251 9.34 -6.95 -12.48
C ASP A 251 9.65 -7.49 -11.06
N PRO A 252 10.29 -8.67 -10.92
CA PRO A 252 10.72 -9.19 -9.63
C PRO A 252 11.65 -8.24 -8.85
N CYS A 253 12.45 -7.46 -9.58
CA CYS A 253 13.39 -6.47 -9.06
C CYS A 253 12.76 -5.06 -8.96
N PHE A 254 11.44 -4.92 -9.11
CA PHE A 254 10.76 -3.62 -9.08
C PHE A 254 11.10 -2.78 -7.83
N SER A 255 11.35 -3.44 -6.70
CA SER A 255 11.71 -2.77 -5.46
C SER A 255 13.07 -2.07 -5.50
N ASP A 256 13.90 -2.27 -6.51
CA ASP A 256 15.25 -1.72 -6.59
C ASP A 256 15.32 -0.40 -7.36
N PHE A 257 14.24 0.00 -8.04
CA PHE A 257 14.17 1.22 -8.84
C PHE A 257 13.79 2.46 -8.02
N GLY A 258 14.15 3.64 -8.53
CA GLY A 258 13.70 4.93 -8.02
C GLY A 258 14.10 5.25 -6.58
N ILE A 259 13.41 6.22 -5.99
CA ILE A 259 13.58 6.61 -4.60
C ILE A 259 12.52 5.93 -3.73
N LYS A 260 12.89 5.57 -2.50
CA LYS A 260 11.97 4.91 -1.55
C LYS A 260 11.87 5.75 -0.29
N ARG A 261 10.65 5.88 0.22
CA ARG A 261 10.35 6.61 1.44
C ARG A 261 11.05 6.03 2.67
N VAL A 262 11.26 4.72 2.68
CA VAL A 262 11.91 4.01 3.79
C VAL A 262 13.40 4.33 3.91
N ASP A 263 14.05 4.72 2.82
CA ASP A 263 15.49 4.98 2.81
C ASP A 263 15.80 6.39 3.36
N ASP A 264 15.06 7.42 2.92
CA ASP A 264 15.09 8.76 3.52
C ASP A 264 13.72 9.43 3.40
N ARG A 265 12.93 9.37 4.49
CA ARG A 265 11.57 9.95 4.53
C ARG A 265 11.57 11.45 4.27
N ARG A 266 12.56 12.20 4.76
CA ARG A 266 12.56 13.67 4.65
C ARG A 266 12.86 14.08 3.22
N ALA A 267 13.91 13.51 2.62
CA ALA A 267 14.26 13.77 1.23
C ALA A 267 13.12 13.33 0.28
N PHE A 268 12.47 12.19 0.56
CA PHE A 268 11.35 11.72 -0.23
C PHE A 268 10.14 12.66 -0.20
N VAL A 269 9.78 13.18 0.99
CA VAL A 269 8.68 14.16 1.13
C VAL A 269 9.04 15.48 0.45
N GLU A 270 10.30 15.93 0.57
CA GLU A 270 10.79 17.13 -0.10
C GLU A 270 10.71 16.98 -1.62
N GLU A 271 11.21 15.88 -2.18
CA GLU A 271 11.14 15.57 -3.62
C GLU A 271 9.69 15.59 -4.11
N PHE A 272 8.76 14.91 -3.43
CA PHE A 272 7.35 14.93 -3.84
C PHE A 272 6.70 16.31 -3.73
N SER A 273 7.15 17.15 -2.79
CA SER A 273 6.59 18.49 -2.60
C SER A 273 7.04 19.48 -3.68
N THR A 274 8.22 19.26 -4.27
CA THR A 274 8.78 20.08 -5.35
C THR A 274 8.49 19.50 -6.73
N LEU A 275 8.13 18.22 -6.81
CA LEU A 275 7.80 17.53 -8.05
C LEU A 275 6.59 18.19 -8.74
N GLN A 276 6.83 18.67 -9.95
CA GLN A 276 5.78 19.13 -10.86
C GLN A 276 5.39 18.01 -11.80
N PHE A 277 4.13 17.60 -11.74
CA PHE A 277 3.57 16.61 -12.65
C PHE A 277 3.31 17.25 -14.02
N ARG A 278 4.10 16.85 -15.01
CA ARG A 278 4.07 17.38 -16.38
C ARG A 278 3.66 16.31 -17.39
N ALA A 279 3.19 16.74 -18.54
CA ALA A 279 3.06 15.87 -19.70
C ALA A 279 4.44 15.42 -20.20
N GLY A 280 4.53 14.20 -20.74
CA GLY A 280 5.76 13.61 -21.27
C GLY A 280 6.30 12.46 -20.41
N PRO A 281 6.88 12.74 -19.22
CA PRO A 281 7.43 11.70 -18.34
C PRO A 281 6.39 10.66 -17.89
N THR A 282 6.87 9.46 -17.57
CA THR A 282 6.06 8.45 -16.89
C THR A 282 6.43 8.43 -15.41
N TYR A 283 5.45 8.65 -14.55
CA TYR A 283 5.60 8.58 -13.10
C TYR A 283 5.13 7.20 -12.64
N THR A 284 5.94 6.52 -11.83
CA THR A 284 5.55 5.26 -11.21
C THR A 284 5.58 5.39 -9.69
N VAL A 285 4.51 4.97 -9.02
CA VAL A 285 4.37 4.97 -7.56
C VAL A 285 3.85 3.65 -7.03
#